data_AF-A0A913XY75-F1
#
_entry.id   AF-A0A913XY75-F1
#
_cell.length_a   1.000
_cell.length_b   1.000
_cell.length_c   1.000
_cell.angle_alpha   90.00
_cell.angle_beta   90.00
_cell.angle_gamma   90.00
#
_symmetry.space_group_name_H-M   'P 1'
#
loop_
_entity.id
_entity.type
_entity.pdbx_description
1 polymer ?
#
loop_
_entity_poly.entity_id
_entity_poly.type
_entity_poly.pdbx_seq_one_letter_code
_entity_poly.pdbx_strand_id
1 'polypeptide(L)'
;MSFRFSHYFVSYLSECTSLASGVYTEVKEDNEAVTKWQFDVSRPYHVELPRSLVEVVIHWNIPNHVFLKNYVFKKARSLGRFIAIFLTFGCSALLHGLNIQLAAVLLSIGTYAYIEHVLRARLAGFFSACISARKCKPDCNHRYKAGQFWVIAVNLAFSFLSVFHLAYLGIMFGGDASEQEQGFDIRRALRKWTELDFASHWVALASFMISLIIPKNTAN
;
A
#
# COMPACT_ATOMS: atom_id res chain seq x y z
N MET A 1 1.03 -8.06 -16.76
CA MET A 1 2.35 -7.39 -16.83
C MET A 1 2.31 -6.06 -17.58
N SER A 2 1.69 -5.98 -18.77
CA SER A 2 1.62 -4.73 -19.58
C SER A 2 1.23 -3.47 -18.78
N PHE A 3 0.22 -3.57 -17.90
CA PHE A 3 -0.26 -2.44 -17.08
C PHE A 3 0.79 -1.86 -16.11
N ARG A 4 1.62 -2.71 -15.48
CA ARG A 4 2.64 -2.25 -14.51
C ARG A 4 3.83 -1.63 -15.23
N PHE A 5 4.30 -2.28 -16.29
CA PHE A 5 5.43 -1.78 -17.08
C PHE A 5 5.11 -0.46 -17.79
N SER A 6 3.90 -0.31 -18.34
CA SER A 6 3.48 0.97 -18.93
C SER A 6 3.45 2.09 -17.89
N HIS A 7 2.93 1.83 -16.68
CA HIS A 7 2.96 2.79 -15.58
C HIS A 7 4.40 3.19 -15.21
N TYR A 8 5.31 2.23 -15.04
CA TYR A 8 6.70 2.51 -14.70
C TYR A 8 7.41 3.30 -15.80
N PHE A 9 7.16 2.96 -17.06
CA PHE A 9 7.71 3.70 -18.20
C PHE A 9 7.28 5.17 -18.17
N VAL A 10 5.98 5.44 -18.04
CA VAL A 10 5.45 6.82 -17.97
C VAL A 10 5.97 7.56 -16.73
N SER A 11 6.09 6.87 -15.60
CA SER A 11 6.64 7.44 -14.37
C SER A 11 8.08 7.90 -14.59
N TYR A 12 8.97 7.01 -15.04
CA TYR A 12 10.37 7.36 -15.30
C TYR A 12 10.54 8.42 -16.38
N LEU A 13 9.71 8.39 -17.44
CA LEU A 13 9.72 9.44 -18.45
C LEU A 13 9.38 10.80 -17.82
N SER A 14 8.36 10.87 -16.96
CA SER A 14 8.00 12.09 -16.24
C SER A 14 9.13 12.57 -15.32
N GLU A 15 9.83 11.67 -14.64
CA GLU A 15 10.99 12.01 -13.79
C GLU A 15 12.13 12.61 -14.63
N CYS A 16 12.49 11.95 -15.74
CA CYS A 16 13.52 12.42 -16.67
C CYS A 16 13.16 13.77 -17.31
N THR A 17 11.92 13.95 -17.76
CA THR A 17 11.47 15.22 -18.35
C THR A 17 11.47 16.34 -17.31
N SER A 18 11.04 16.06 -16.08
CA SER A 18 11.09 17.04 -14.99
C SER A 18 12.53 17.48 -14.70
N LEU A 19 13.47 16.54 -14.69
CA LEU A 19 14.89 16.83 -14.51
C LEU A 19 15.47 17.62 -15.68
N ALA A 20 15.17 17.22 -16.91
CA ALA A 20 15.61 17.91 -18.12
C ALA A 20 15.06 19.35 -18.20
N SER A 21 13.88 19.59 -17.63
CA SER A 21 13.25 20.92 -17.56
C SER A 21 13.79 21.79 -16.42
N GLY A 22 14.75 21.29 -15.64
CA GLY A 22 15.36 22.04 -14.54
C GLY A 22 14.46 22.17 -13.30
N VAL A 23 13.48 21.28 -13.12
CA VAL A 23 12.62 21.30 -11.92
C VAL A 23 13.39 20.73 -10.73
N TYR A 24 13.48 21.51 -9.66
CA TYR A 24 14.07 21.11 -8.40
C TYR A 24 13.15 21.47 -7.22
N THR A 25 13.39 20.84 -6.08
CA THR A 25 12.74 21.20 -4.81
C THR A 25 13.78 21.61 -3.80
N GLU A 26 13.62 22.77 -3.19
CA GLU A 26 14.41 23.17 -2.03
C GLU A 26 13.76 22.61 -0.76
N VAL A 27 14.52 21.81 -0.01
CA VAL A 27 14.08 21.24 1.25
C VAL A 27 14.98 21.77 2.35
N LYS A 28 14.40 22.18 3.49
CA LYS A 28 15.16 22.48 4.69
C LYS A 28 15.55 21.18 5.39
N GLU A 29 16.84 20.86 5.40
CA GLU A 29 17.42 19.72 6.10
C GLU A 29 18.41 20.29 7.12
N ASP A 30 18.19 20.01 8.41
CA ASP A 30 19.01 20.54 9.52
C ASP A 30 19.26 22.06 9.51
N ASN A 31 18.22 22.84 9.19
CA ASN A 31 18.23 24.31 9.01
C ASN A 31 19.03 24.83 7.79
N GLU A 32 19.54 23.96 6.93
CA GLU A 32 20.17 24.33 5.66
C GLU A 32 19.22 24.11 4.48
N ALA A 33 19.25 25.01 3.50
CA ALA A 33 18.48 24.86 2.27
C ALA A 33 19.24 23.93 1.32
N VAL A 34 18.74 22.71 1.14
CA VAL A 34 19.33 21.72 0.24
C VAL A 34 18.44 21.59 -1.00
N THR A 35 19.02 21.83 -2.17
CA THR A 35 18.35 21.60 -3.45
C THR A 35 18.33 20.11 -3.78
N LYS A 36 17.14 19.52 -3.85
CA LYS A 36 16.93 18.13 -4.28
C LYS A 36 16.48 18.09 -5.74
N TRP A 37 17.34 17.50 -6.57
CA TRP A 37 17.13 17.24 -8.00
C TRP A 37 16.53 15.85 -8.22
N GLN A 38 15.59 15.43 -7.39
CA GLN A 38 14.98 14.11 -7.53
C GLN A 38 13.50 14.21 -7.18
N PHE A 39 12.67 13.98 -8.18
CA PHE A 39 11.22 13.91 -8.04
C PHE A 39 10.77 12.48 -8.30
N ASP A 40 10.72 11.64 -7.26
CA ASP A 40 10.26 10.26 -7.44
C ASP A 40 8.74 10.22 -7.66
N VAL A 41 8.32 9.71 -8.82
CA VAL A 41 6.92 9.45 -9.15
C VAL A 41 6.53 8.05 -8.67
N SER A 42 7.39 7.05 -8.91
CA SER A 42 7.16 5.67 -8.46
C SER A 42 8.47 4.97 -8.10
N ARG A 43 8.43 3.96 -7.22
CA ARG A 43 9.60 3.13 -6.90
C ARG A 43 9.30 1.64 -7.13
N PRO A 44 9.50 1.12 -8.35
CA PRO A 44 9.09 -0.24 -8.74
C PRO A 44 9.58 -1.34 -7.80
N TYR A 45 10.82 -1.23 -7.29
CA TYR A 45 11.38 -2.19 -6.33
C TYR A 45 10.50 -2.39 -5.09
N HIS A 46 9.91 -1.33 -4.55
CA HIS A 46 9.03 -1.38 -3.39
C HIS A 46 7.59 -1.82 -3.73
N VAL A 47 7.24 -1.93 -5.01
CA VAL A 47 5.94 -2.39 -5.48
C VAL A 47 5.99 -3.87 -5.88
N GLU A 48 7.07 -4.32 -6.51
CA GLU A 48 7.26 -5.73 -6.90
C GLU A 48 7.68 -6.61 -5.72
N LEU A 49 8.56 -6.09 -4.84
CA LEU A 49 9.02 -6.78 -3.63
C LEU A 49 8.65 -5.97 -2.37
N PRO A 50 7.35 -5.79 -2.10
CA PRO A 50 6.91 -4.94 -1.01
C PRO A 50 7.16 -5.59 0.34
N ARG A 51 7.59 -4.79 1.33
CA ARG A 51 7.59 -5.25 2.72
C ARG A 51 6.18 -5.38 3.30
N SER A 52 5.27 -4.53 2.82
CA SER A 52 3.86 -4.48 3.23
C SER A 52 3.01 -3.83 2.14
N LEU A 53 1.69 -4.05 2.17
CA LEU A 53 0.73 -3.39 1.27
C LEU A 53 0.74 -1.86 1.42
N VAL A 54 1.07 -1.35 2.61
CA VAL A 54 1.24 0.08 2.84
C VAL A 54 2.36 0.65 1.98
N GLU A 55 3.48 -0.07 1.81
CA GLU A 55 4.57 0.38 0.93
C GLU A 55 4.15 0.40 -0.54
N VAL A 56 3.34 -0.56 -0.97
CA VAL A 56 2.82 -0.62 -2.35
C VAL A 56 2.01 0.62 -2.66
N VAL A 57 1.06 0.97 -1.80
CA VAL A 57 0.17 2.12 -1.98
C VAL A 57 0.94 3.44 -2.02
N ILE A 58 2.05 3.54 -1.28
CA ILE A 58 2.90 4.73 -1.27
C ILE A 58 3.72 4.81 -2.56
N HIS A 59 4.40 3.72 -2.92
CA HIS A 59 5.44 3.72 -3.96
C HIS A 59 4.90 3.46 -5.37
N TRP A 60 3.64 3.05 -5.50
CA TRP A 60 2.97 2.95 -6.78
C TRP A 60 2.85 4.32 -7.46
N ASN A 61 2.39 5.33 -6.71
CA ASN A 61 2.29 6.71 -7.19
C ASN A 61 2.46 7.67 -6.01
N ILE A 62 3.69 8.13 -5.81
CA ILE A 62 4.10 8.94 -4.67
C ILE A 62 3.38 10.30 -4.65
N PRO A 63 3.30 11.05 -5.77
CA PRO A 63 2.59 12.33 -5.79
C PRO A 63 1.12 12.20 -5.38
N ASN A 64 0.41 11.21 -5.94
CA ASN A 64 -0.99 10.95 -5.59
C ASN A 64 -1.14 10.54 -4.12
N HIS A 65 -0.25 9.67 -3.62
CA HIS A 65 -0.24 9.29 -2.21
C HIS A 65 -0.05 10.52 -1.29
N VAL A 66 0.91 11.40 -1.60
CA VAL A 66 1.19 12.60 -0.81
C VAL A 66 0.00 13.56 -0.82
N PHE A 67 -0.62 13.78 -1.99
CA PHE A 67 -1.83 14.57 -2.14
C PHE A 67 -2.95 14.04 -1.25
N LEU A 68 -3.35 12.77 -1.45
CA LEU A 68 -4.43 12.13 -0.69
C LEU A 68 -4.13 12.10 0.82
N LYS A 69 -2.88 11.87 1.20
CA LYS A 69 -2.46 11.89 2.61
C LYS A 69 -2.65 13.28 3.23
N ASN A 70 -2.25 14.34 2.54
CA ASN A 70 -2.26 15.69 3.09
C ASN A 70 -3.66 16.31 3.10
N TYR A 71 -4.43 16.10 2.04
CA TYR A 71 -5.72 16.78 1.85
C TYR A 71 -6.91 15.94 2.30
N VAL A 72 -6.83 14.60 2.28
CA VAL A 72 -7.94 13.73 2.68
C VAL A 72 -7.65 13.05 4.02
N PHE A 73 -6.61 12.21 4.08
CA PHE A 73 -6.34 11.39 5.26
C PHE A 73 -6.13 12.20 6.54
N LYS A 74 -5.25 13.22 6.50
CA LYS A 74 -4.98 14.07 7.68
C LYS A 74 -6.22 14.81 8.17
N LYS A 75 -7.08 15.26 7.25
CA LYS A 75 -8.32 15.98 7.58
C LYS A 75 -9.38 15.04 8.16
N ALA A 76 -9.49 13.82 7.62
CA ALA A 76 -10.41 12.80 8.11
C ALA A 76 -9.92 12.07 9.37
N ARG A 77 -8.66 12.29 9.80
CA ARG A 77 -8.05 11.54 10.92
C ARG A 77 -8.79 11.69 12.24
N SER A 78 -9.46 12.83 12.47
CA SER A 78 -10.28 13.08 13.66
C SER A 78 -11.46 12.11 13.78
N LEU A 79 -11.96 11.58 12.67
CA LEU A 79 -13.07 10.62 12.62
C LEU A 79 -12.64 9.17 12.95
N GLY A 80 -11.34 8.94 13.15
CA GLY A 80 -10.77 7.62 13.40
C GLY A 80 -9.97 7.09 12.21
N ARG A 81 -8.98 6.23 12.51
CA ARG A 81 -7.97 5.79 11.53
C ARG A 81 -8.58 4.96 10.40
N PHE A 82 -9.52 4.07 10.71
CA PHE A 82 -10.17 3.23 9.71
C PHE A 82 -11.04 4.07 8.76
N ILE A 83 -11.88 4.94 9.30
CA ILE A 83 -12.72 5.86 8.51
C ILE A 83 -11.84 6.77 7.63
N ALA A 84 -10.74 7.29 8.16
CA ALA A 84 -9.80 8.09 7.38
C ALA A 84 -9.20 7.31 6.19
N ILE A 85 -8.85 6.03 6.37
CA ILE A 85 -8.38 5.17 5.28
C ILE A 85 -9.50 4.97 4.26
N PHE A 86 -10.70 4.60 4.71
CA PHE A 86 -11.85 4.37 3.83
C PHE A 86 -12.16 5.59 2.97
N LEU A 87 -12.23 6.79 3.57
CA LEU A 87 -12.43 8.04 2.84
C LEU A 87 -11.29 8.36 1.87
N THR A 88 -10.05 8.05 2.25
CA THR A 88 -8.88 8.27 1.39
C THR A 88 -8.95 7.42 0.12
N PHE A 89 -9.23 6.12 0.27
CA PHE A 89 -9.37 5.21 -0.88
C PHE A 89 -10.67 5.46 -1.66
N GLY A 90 -11.74 5.89 -1.00
CA GLY A 90 -12.97 6.35 -1.67
C GLY A 90 -12.72 7.58 -2.54
N CYS A 91 -11.98 8.58 -2.03
CA CYS A 91 -11.56 9.74 -2.82
C CYS A 91 -10.63 9.34 -3.97
N SER A 92 -9.69 8.41 -3.74
CA SER A 92 -8.86 7.86 -4.82
C SER A 92 -9.71 7.22 -5.92
N ALA A 93 -10.72 6.42 -5.54
CA ALA A 93 -11.62 5.79 -6.49
C ALA A 93 -12.47 6.81 -7.29
N LEU A 94 -12.91 7.89 -6.64
CA LEU A 94 -13.57 9.03 -7.29
C LEU A 94 -12.67 9.68 -8.35
N LEU A 95 -11.39 9.93 -8.03
CA LEU A 95 -10.42 10.51 -8.96
C LEU A 95 -10.14 9.60 -10.18
N HIS A 96 -10.33 8.29 -10.04
CA HIS A 96 -10.26 7.35 -11.15
C HIS A 96 -11.58 7.21 -11.93
N GLY A 97 -12.50 8.16 -11.81
CA GLY A 97 -13.73 8.21 -12.61
C GLY A 97 -14.83 7.27 -12.12
N LEU A 98 -14.83 6.90 -10.84
CA LEU A 98 -15.85 6.01 -10.24
C LEU A 98 -16.00 4.66 -10.97
N ASN A 99 -14.93 4.15 -11.59
CA ASN A 99 -14.91 2.77 -12.05
C ASN A 99 -15.06 1.86 -10.83
N ILE A 100 -16.23 1.21 -10.70
CA ILE A 100 -16.61 0.49 -9.48
C ILE A 100 -15.68 -0.72 -9.22
N GLN A 101 -14.99 -1.27 -10.23
CA GLN A 101 -14.07 -2.41 -10.08
C GLN A 101 -12.78 -1.90 -9.48
N LEU A 102 -12.29 -0.78 -10.02
CA LEU A 102 -11.14 -0.10 -9.45
C LEU A 102 -11.46 0.41 -8.04
N ALA A 103 -12.68 0.90 -7.79
CA ALA A 103 -13.14 1.27 -6.46
C ALA A 103 -13.13 0.06 -5.50
N ALA A 104 -13.69 -1.07 -5.90
CA ALA A 104 -13.71 -2.30 -5.11
C ALA A 104 -12.28 -2.80 -4.82
N VAL A 105 -11.39 -2.79 -5.81
CA VAL A 105 -9.99 -3.15 -5.63
C VAL A 105 -9.30 -2.17 -4.67
N LEU A 106 -9.42 -0.86 -4.89
CA LEU A 106 -8.77 0.16 -4.06
C LEU A 106 -9.24 0.11 -2.61
N LEU A 107 -10.54 -0.02 -2.38
CA LEU A 107 -11.11 -0.17 -1.03
C LEU A 107 -10.65 -1.48 -0.36
N SER A 108 -10.51 -2.57 -1.14
CA SER A 108 -9.96 -3.83 -0.65
C SER A 108 -8.48 -3.70 -0.26
N ILE A 109 -7.64 -3.09 -1.11
CA ILE A 109 -6.23 -2.82 -0.79
C ILE A 109 -6.12 -1.97 0.48
N GLY A 110 -6.94 -0.92 0.61
CA GLY A 110 -6.94 -0.07 1.80
C GLY A 110 -7.29 -0.83 3.08
N THR A 111 -8.28 -1.71 2.99
CA THR A 111 -8.69 -2.57 4.11
C THR A 111 -7.61 -3.58 4.48
N TYR A 112 -7.04 -4.27 3.49
CA TYR A 112 -5.96 -5.24 3.69
C TYR A 112 -4.71 -4.59 4.27
N ALA A 113 -4.31 -3.43 3.75
CA ALA A 113 -3.20 -2.65 4.27
C ALA A 113 -3.42 -2.20 5.72
N TYR A 114 -4.66 -1.87 6.09
CA TYR A 114 -5.01 -1.57 7.48
C TYR A 114 -4.88 -2.79 8.39
N ILE A 115 -5.47 -3.92 7.99
CA ILE A 115 -5.41 -5.18 8.76
C ILE A 115 -3.96 -5.61 8.95
N GLU A 116 -3.17 -5.65 7.88
CA GLU A 116 -1.75 -6.02 7.91
C GLU A 116 -0.96 -5.07 8.82
N HIS A 117 -1.19 -3.75 8.70
CA HIS A 117 -0.54 -2.77 9.56
C HIS A 117 -0.85 -3.02 11.05
N VAL A 118 -2.11 -3.29 11.40
CA VAL A 118 -2.52 -3.56 12.78
C VAL A 118 -1.88 -4.85 13.29
N LEU A 119 -1.97 -5.94 12.52
CA LEU A 119 -1.37 -7.23 12.87
C LEU A 119 0.15 -7.11 13.11
N ARG A 120 0.86 -6.49 12.17
CA ARG A 120 2.31 -6.29 12.27
C ARG A 120 2.70 -5.39 13.44
N ALA A 121 1.92 -4.35 13.75
CA ALA A 121 2.17 -3.51 14.92
C ALA A 121 1.99 -4.28 16.24
N ARG A 122 0.98 -5.16 16.32
CA ARG A 122 0.75 -6.04 17.49
C ARG A 122 1.89 -7.03 17.67
N LEU A 123 2.27 -7.71 16.60
CA LEU A 123 3.36 -8.69 16.60
C LEU A 123 4.72 -8.03 16.95
N ALA A 124 5.01 -6.87 16.36
CA ALA A 124 6.24 -6.13 16.65
C ALA A 124 6.34 -5.75 18.13
N GLY A 125 5.23 -5.31 18.73
CA GLY A 125 5.15 -5.00 20.15
C GLY A 125 5.25 -6.24 21.03
N PHE A 126 4.57 -7.34 20.69
CA PHE A 126 4.54 -8.57 21.48
C PHE A 126 5.90 -9.28 21.49
N PHE A 127 6.54 -9.43 20.33
CA PHE A 127 7.84 -10.09 20.21
C PHE A 127 9.02 -9.14 20.43
N SER A 128 8.79 -7.82 20.55
CA SER A 128 9.85 -6.80 20.54
C SER A 128 10.80 -6.98 19.35
N ALA A 129 10.22 -7.02 18.14
CA ALA A 129 10.94 -7.38 16.91
C ALA A 129 10.71 -6.36 15.78
N CYS A 130 11.71 -6.19 14.89
CA CYS A 130 11.63 -5.30 13.72
C CYS A 130 10.77 -5.87 12.57
N ILE A 131 9.50 -6.16 12.87
CA ILE A 131 8.49 -6.71 11.95
C ILE A 131 7.33 -5.73 11.70
N SER A 132 7.49 -4.45 12.05
CA SER A 132 6.51 -3.41 11.70
C SER A 132 6.36 -3.25 10.19
N ALA A 133 5.19 -2.78 9.74
CA ALA A 133 4.86 -2.56 8.31
C ALA A 133 5.89 -1.69 7.59
N ARG A 134 6.38 -0.63 8.25
CA ARG A 134 7.53 0.15 7.79
C ARG A 134 8.81 -0.35 8.43
N LYS A 135 9.94 -0.19 7.74
CA LYS A 135 11.27 -0.39 8.33
C LYS A 135 11.41 0.46 9.59
N CYS A 136 11.94 -0.15 10.65
CA CYS A 136 12.23 0.56 11.89
C CYS A 136 13.39 1.55 11.69
N LYS A 137 13.43 2.61 12.50
CA LYS A 137 14.59 3.51 12.57
C LYS A 137 15.82 2.73 13.09
N PRO A 138 17.05 3.18 12.77
CA PRO A 138 18.28 2.55 13.26
C PRO A 138 18.27 2.38 14.79
N ASP A 139 17.88 3.42 15.52
CA ASP A 139 17.84 3.45 16.99
C ASP A 139 16.53 2.93 17.59
N CYS A 140 15.92 1.90 16.99
CA CYS A 140 14.69 1.33 17.53
C CYS A 140 14.92 0.54 18.83
N ASN A 141 13.94 0.55 19.75
CA ASN A 141 14.02 -0.15 21.04
C ASN A 141 13.68 -1.66 20.99
N HIS A 142 13.48 -2.24 19.80
CA HIS A 142 13.17 -3.66 19.67
C HIS A 142 14.39 -4.53 20.04
N ARG A 143 14.15 -5.63 20.77
CA ARG A 143 15.17 -6.63 21.13
C ARG A 143 15.69 -7.37 19.89
N TYR A 144 14.80 -7.78 18.99
CA TYR A 144 15.15 -8.51 17.78
C TYR A 144 15.24 -7.58 16.57
N LYS A 145 16.48 -7.33 16.11
CA LYS A 145 16.78 -6.39 15.02
C LYS A 145 16.55 -7.00 13.64
N ALA A 146 16.53 -6.14 12.63
CA ALA A 146 16.21 -6.50 11.24
C ALA A 146 17.17 -7.54 10.63
N GLY A 147 18.42 -7.62 11.09
CA GLY A 147 19.42 -8.55 10.55
C GLY A 147 19.28 -10.00 11.04
N GLN A 148 18.42 -10.27 12.01
CA GLN A 148 18.26 -11.62 12.54
C GLN A 148 17.43 -12.49 11.59
N PHE A 149 17.85 -13.74 11.39
CA PHE A 149 17.22 -14.66 10.44
C PHE A 149 15.70 -14.79 10.61
N TRP A 150 15.22 -14.98 11.85
CA TRP A 150 13.78 -15.09 12.11
C TRP A 150 13.01 -13.80 11.75
N VAL A 151 13.57 -12.62 12.03
CA VAL A 151 12.95 -11.34 11.66
C VAL A 151 12.89 -11.17 10.15
N ILE A 152 13.93 -11.59 9.44
CA ILE A 152 13.95 -11.61 7.97
C ILE A 152 12.88 -12.58 7.45
N ALA A 153 12.82 -13.80 7.96
CA ALA A 153 11.85 -14.82 7.57
C ALA A 153 10.40 -14.35 7.76
N VAL A 154 10.08 -13.74 8.91
CA VAL A 154 8.74 -13.18 9.16
C VAL A 154 8.42 -12.05 8.19
N ASN A 155 9.36 -11.14 7.97
CA ASN A 155 9.16 -10.05 7.00
C ASN A 155 8.97 -10.55 5.57
N LEU A 156 9.70 -11.60 5.19
CA LEU A 156 9.57 -12.27 3.90
C LEU A 156 8.19 -12.93 3.76
N ALA A 157 7.70 -13.62 4.80
CA ALA A 157 6.36 -14.22 4.81
C ALA A 157 5.26 -13.19 4.58
N PHE A 158 5.34 -12.02 5.23
CA PHE A 158 4.41 -10.92 4.99
C PHE A 158 4.57 -10.28 3.61
N SER A 159 5.78 -10.28 3.06
CA SER A 159 6.01 -9.84 1.68
C SER A 159 5.29 -10.76 0.69
N PHE A 160 5.43 -12.08 0.84
CA PHE A 160 4.68 -13.06 0.05
C PHE A 160 3.18 -12.90 0.22
N LEU A 161 2.70 -12.67 1.44
CA LEU A 161 1.29 -12.39 1.70
C LEU A 161 0.80 -11.12 0.97
N SER A 162 1.60 -10.06 0.96
CA SER A 162 1.28 -8.83 0.23
C SER A 162 1.21 -9.08 -1.28
N VAL A 163 2.17 -9.82 -1.85
CA VAL A 163 2.17 -10.21 -3.26
C VAL A 163 0.97 -11.08 -3.60
N PHE A 164 0.60 -12.03 -2.73
CA PHE A 164 -0.61 -12.85 -2.88
C PHE A 164 -1.87 -11.98 -2.95
N HIS A 165 -2.05 -11.04 -2.01
CA HIS A 165 -3.18 -10.11 -2.02
C HIS A 165 -3.21 -9.25 -3.30
N LEU A 166 -2.06 -8.75 -3.75
CA LEU A 166 -1.97 -7.96 -4.99
C LEU A 166 -2.27 -8.79 -6.23
N ALA A 167 -1.80 -10.03 -6.30
CA ALA A 167 -2.08 -10.94 -7.40
C ALA A 167 -3.59 -11.26 -7.46
N TYR A 168 -4.19 -11.60 -6.32
CA TYR A 168 -5.62 -11.86 -6.19
C TYR A 168 -6.47 -10.67 -6.69
N LEU A 169 -6.13 -9.45 -6.24
CA LEU A 169 -6.83 -8.23 -6.66
C LEU A 169 -6.53 -7.86 -8.12
N GLY A 170 -5.33 -8.18 -8.60
CA GLY A 170 -4.87 -7.91 -9.96
C GLY A 170 -5.60 -8.72 -11.04
N ILE A 171 -6.10 -9.92 -10.72
CA ILE A 171 -6.88 -10.78 -11.63
C ILE A 171 -8.12 -10.06 -12.17
N MET A 172 -8.64 -9.07 -11.42
CA MET A 172 -9.73 -8.23 -11.87
C MET A 172 -9.43 -7.53 -13.19
N PHE A 173 -8.19 -7.09 -13.41
CA PHE A 173 -7.75 -6.33 -14.59
C PHE A 173 -7.27 -7.18 -15.76
N GLY A 174 -7.21 -8.52 -15.62
CA GLY A 174 -6.64 -9.42 -16.64
C GLY A 174 -7.62 -9.92 -17.72
N GLY A 175 -8.60 -9.13 -18.15
CA GLY A 175 -9.56 -9.49 -19.21
C GLY A 175 -9.28 -8.78 -20.54
N ASP A 176 -9.95 -9.20 -21.61
CA ASP A 176 -9.80 -8.62 -22.95
C ASP A 176 -10.24 -7.14 -22.97
N ALA A 177 -9.55 -6.30 -23.76
CA ALA A 177 -9.79 -4.86 -23.83
C ALA A 177 -11.25 -4.50 -24.23
N SER A 178 -11.88 -5.35 -25.04
CA SER A 178 -13.29 -5.24 -25.43
C SER A 178 -14.26 -5.43 -24.26
N GLU A 179 -13.86 -6.19 -23.24
CA GLU A 179 -14.66 -6.46 -22.06
C GLU A 179 -14.53 -5.38 -20.97
N GLN A 180 -13.56 -4.46 -21.11
CA GLN A 180 -13.40 -3.28 -20.26
C GLN A 180 -14.25 -2.08 -20.75
N GLU A 181 -14.63 -2.05 -22.02
CA GLU A 181 -15.46 -1.00 -22.62
C GLU A 181 -16.97 -1.22 -22.44
N GLN A 182 -17.41 -2.47 -22.27
CA GLN A 182 -18.83 -2.76 -21.98
C GLN A 182 -19.14 -2.55 -20.50
N GLY A 183 -19.77 -1.42 -20.19
CA GLY A 183 -20.74 -1.24 -19.11
C GLY A 183 -20.58 -2.12 -17.87
N PHE A 184 -20.04 -1.49 -16.83
CA PHE A 184 -19.71 -2.01 -15.52
C PHE A 184 -20.80 -2.84 -14.80
N ASP A 185 -20.55 -4.12 -14.50
CA ASP A 185 -21.44 -4.93 -13.65
C ASP A 185 -20.71 -5.44 -12.39
N ILE A 186 -21.14 -4.97 -11.21
CA ILE A 186 -20.69 -5.45 -9.88
C ILE A 186 -20.80 -6.98 -9.79
N ARG A 187 -21.81 -7.57 -10.44
CA ARG A 187 -22.01 -9.02 -10.46
C ARG A 187 -20.84 -9.75 -11.10
N ARG A 188 -20.17 -9.14 -12.07
CA ARG A 188 -18.98 -9.72 -12.70
C ARG A 188 -17.77 -9.72 -11.76
N ALA A 189 -17.59 -8.63 -11.00
CA ALA A 189 -16.54 -8.57 -9.99
C ALA A 189 -16.76 -9.60 -8.87
N LEU A 190 -18.00 -9.72 -8.41
CA LEU A 190 -18.40 -10.73 -7.44
C LEU A 190 -18.21 -12.14 -8.01
N ARG A 191 -18.62 -12.42 -9.25
CA ARG A 191 -18.46 -13.74 -9.87
C ARG A 191 -16.99 -14.20 -9.88
N LYS A 192 -16.06 -13.33 -10.30
CA LYS A 192 -14.61 -13.65 -10.27
C LYS A 192 -14.10 -13.92 -8.86
N TRP A 193 -14.57 -13.19 -7.85
CA TRP A 193 -14.18 -13.46 -6.46
C TRP A 193 -14.83 -14.70 -5.88
N THR A 194 -16.07 -15.02 -6.27
CA THR A 194 -16.74 -16.28 -5.94
C THR A 194 -16.01 -17.48 -6.53
N GLU A 195 -15.52 -17.38 -7.77
CA GLU A 195 -14.71 -18.43 -8.41
C GLU A 195 -13.38 -18.69 -7.66
N LEU A 196 -12.86 -17.66 -6.97
CA LEU A 196 -11.66 -17.75 -6.12
C LEU A 196 -12.00 -18.03 -4.64
N ASP A 197 -13.25 -18.38 -4.34
CA ASP A 197 -13.79 -18.64 -3.00
C ASP A 197 -13.50 -17.52 -1.99
N PHE A 198 -13.36 -16.28 -2.46
CA PHE A 198 -12.97 -15.13 -1.65
C PHE A 198 -11.68 -15.36 -0.83
N ALA A 199 -10.76 -16.22 -1.28
CA ALA A 199 -9.61 -16.68 -0.50
C ALA A 199 -8.81 -15.56 0.18
N SER A 200 -8.50 -14.49 -0.55
CA SER A 200 -7.80 -13.32 0.00
C SER A 200 -8.59 -12.59 1.10
N HIS A 201 -9.91 -12.51 0.98
CA HIS A 201 -10.77 -11.90 2.00
C HIS A 201 -10.78 -12.74 3.27
N TRP A 202 -10.82 -14.08 3.15
CA TRP A 202 -10.71 -14.99 4.29
C TRP A 202 -9.36 -14.89 4.98
N VAL A 203 -8.26 -14.82 4.21
CA VAL A 203 -6.91 -14.62 4.78
C VAL A 203 -6.80 -13.28 5.49
N ALA A 204 -7.39 -12.21 4.95
CA ALA A 204 -7.44 -10.92 5.62
C ALA A 204 -8.29 -10.97 6.90
N LEU A 205 -9.43 -11.65 6.88
CA LEU A 205 -10.27 -11.85 8.06
C LEU A 205 -9.53 -12.64 9.14
N ALA A 206 -8.87 -13.75 8.78
CA ALA A 206 -8.05 -14.53 9.70
C ALA A 206 -6.92 -13.69 10.30
N SER A 207 -6.22 -12.89 9.47
CA SER A 207 -5.18 -11.96 9.92
C SER A 207 -5.73 -10.92 10.91
N PHE A 208 -6.95 -10.43 10.67
CA PHE A 208 -7.63 -9.52 11.58
C PHE A 208 -7.99 -10.21 12.90
N MET A 209 -8.55 -11.42 12.87
CA MET A 209 -8.86 -12.20 14.07
C MET A 209 -7.62 -12.48 14.92
N ILE A 210 -6.51 -12.87 14.29
CA ILE A 210 -5.21 -13.04 14.97
C ILE A 210 -4.79 -11.71 15.65
N SER A 211 -4.98 -10.58 14.96
CA SER A 211 -4.64 -9.27 15.51
C SER A 211 -5.50 -8.85 16.72
N LEU A 212 -6.70 -9.44 16.88
CA LEU A 212 -7.56 -9.25 18.04
C LEU A 212 -7.16 -10.13 19.23
N ILE A 213 -6.68 -11.34 18.95
CA ILE A 213 -6.22 -12.29 19.98
C ILE A 213 -4.92 -11.80 20.63
N ILE A 214 -4.02 -11.21 19.84
CA ILE A 214 -2.75 -10.70 20.37
C ILE A 214 -3.03 -9.48 21.27
N PRO A 215 -2.62 -9.51 22.55
CA PRO A 215 -2.91 -8.44 23.48
C PRO A 215 -2.34 -7.11 22.98
N LYS A 216 -3.06 -6.04 23.28
CA LYS A 216 -2.59 -4.69 22.99
C LYS A 216 -1.38 -4.42 23.88
N ASN A 217 -0.16 -4.48 23.34
CA ASN A 217 0.99 -4.04 24.10
C ASN A 217 0.90 -2.51 24.27
N THR A 218 0.50 -2.05 25.44
CA THR A 218 0.63 -0.65 25.89
C THR A 218 2.08 -0.44 26.31
N ALA A 219 2.99 -0.39 25.34
CA ALA A 219 4.29 0.21 25.55
C ALA A 219 4.11 1.72 25.29
N ASN A 220 4.32 2.50 26.36
CA ASN A 220 4.23 3.97 26.45
C ASN A 220 4.81 4.71 25.23
#